data_AF-A0A5A7QHV7-F1
#
_entry.id   AF-A0A5A7QHV7-F1
#
_cell.length_a   1.000
_cell.length_b   1.000
_cell.length_c   1.000
_cell.angle_alpha   90.00
_cell.angle_beta   90.00
_cell.angle_gamma   90.00
#
_symmetry.space_group_name_H-M   'P 1'
#
loop_
_entity.id
_entity.type
_entity.pdbx_description
1 polymer ?
#
loop_
_entity_poly.entity_id
_entity_poly.type
_entity_poly.pdbx_seq_one_letter_code
_entity_poly.pdbx_strand_id
1 'polypeptide(L)'
;VDNILVVAGHYCCVGIRALMSFQDEVTSRLTLQLVYLHLLIGKPAMSKAEADFDQQCRHETVRRSLMNLPTYPWIEGRLKNQAISIDDGYYHFVDCTFEKWSLD
;
A
#
# COMPACT_ATOMS: atom_id res chain seq x y z
N VAL A 1 -5.48 -19.98 12.09
CA VAL A 1 -5.78 -18.56 12.33
C VAL A 1 -7.12 -18.29 11.69
N ASP A 2 -8.09 -17.75 12.43
CA ASP A 2 -9.47 -17.65 11.94
C ASP A 2 -9.74 -16.35 11.16
N ASN A 3 -8.81 -15.39 11.21
CA ASN A 3 -8.93 -14.10 10.55
C ASN A 3 -7.65 -13.78 9.75
N ILE A 4 -7.78 -13.62 8.44
CA ILE A 4 -6.71 -13.21 7.54
C ILE A 4 -6.98 -11.77 7.12
N LEU A 5 -6.06 -10.85 7.43
CA LEU A 5 -6.08 -9.49 6.91
C LEU A 5 -5.19 -9.43 5.67
N VAL A 6 -5.79 -9.21 4.50
CA VAL A 6 -5.04 -9.07 3.25
C VAL A 6 -4.84 -7.59 2.93
N VAL A 7 -3.59 -7.17 2.80
CA VAL A 7 -3.25 -5.85 2.24
C VAL A 7 -2.91 -6.03 0.77
N ALA A 8 -3.81 -5.59 -0.10
CA ALA A 8 -3.66 -5.80 -1.54
C ALA A 8 -3.42 -4.50 -2.31
N GLY A 9 -2.42 -4.53 -3.19
CA GLY A 9 -2.26 -3.57 -4.29
C GLY A 9 -3.01 -4.03 -5.54
N HIS A 10 -3.07 -3.18 -6.56
CA HIS A 10 -3.67 -3.55 -7.83
C HIS A 10 -2.97 -2.93 -9.03
N TYR A 11 -3.07 -3.59 -10.18
CA TYR A 11 -2.58 -3.09 -11.47
C TYR A 11 -3.17 -1.72 -11.81
N CYS A 12 -2.38 -0.84 -12.44
CA CYS A 12 -2.82 0.49 -12.84
C CYS A 12 -3.46 1.31 -11.69
N CYS A 13 -2.86 1.27 -10.50
CA CYS A 13 -3.37 2.03 -9.36
C CYS A 13 -3.29 3.54 -9.61
N VAL A 14 -4.46 4.16 -9.81
CA VAL A 14 -4.57 5.61 -10.04
C VAL A 14 -4.01 6.40 -8.86
N GLY A 15 -4.15 5.90 -7.63
CA GLY A 15 -3.56 6.52 -6.44
C GLY A 15 -2.03 6.58 -6.50
N ILE A 16 -1.38 5.47 -6.90
CA ILE A 16 0.08 5.42 -7.07
C ILE A 16 0.54 6.21 -8.27
N ARG A 17 -0.20 6.17 -9.39
CA ARG A 17 0.09 7.00 -10.56
C ARG A 17 0.03 8.49 -10.21
N ALA A 18 -0.98 8.90 -9.46
CA ALA A 18 -1.11 10.27 -8.97
C ALA A 18 0.02 10.63 -7.99
N LEU A 19 0.39 9.71 -7.09
CA LEU A 19 1.51 9.89 -6.17
C LEU A 19 2.84 10.13 -6.89
N MET A 20 3.16 9.28 -7.86
CA MET A 20 4.40 9.35 -8.62
C MET A 20 4.43 10.52 -9.61
N SER A 21 3.27 10.99 -10.08
CA SER A 21 3.17 12.18 -10.94
C SER A 21 3.10 13.48 -10.14
N PHE A 22 3.08 13.41 -8.81
CA PHE A 22 2.94 14.57 -7.95
C PHE A 22 4.27 15.33 -7.88
N GLN A 23 4.32 16.47 -8.55
CA GLN A 23 5.37 17.47 -8.36
C GLN A 23 4.99 18.36 -7.19
N ASP A 24 5.95 18.77 -6.35
CA ASP A 24 5.77 19.55 -5.12
C ASP A 24 5.20 20.97 -5.32
N GLU A 25 4.53 21.25 -6.44
CA GLU A 25 3.85 22.51 -6.67
C GLU A 25 2.51 22.54 -5.92
N VAL A 26 2.51 23.39 -4.89
CA VAL A 26 1.38 23.74 -4.03
C VAL A 26 0.23 24.29 -4.87
N THR A 27 -0.56 23.41 -5.46
CA THR A 27 -1.76 23.82 -6.19
C THR A 27 -2.93 23.79 -5.22
N SER A 28 -3.39 24.97 -4.85
CA SER A 28 -4.47 25.22 -3.91
C SER A 28 -5.81 24.74 -4.48
N ARG A 29 -6.34 23.63 -3.96
CA ARG A 29 -7.76 23.27 -4.01
C ARG A 29 -8.04 22.26 -2.90
N LEU A 30 -9.10 22.44 -2.11
CA LEU A 30 -9.46 21.56 -0.99
C LEU A 30 -9.55 20.06 -1.39
N THR A 31 -9.89 19.76 -2.64
CA THR A 31 -9.87 18.40 -3.21
C THR A 31 -8.45 17.82 -3.34
N LEU A 32 -7.46 18.68 -3.61
CA LEU A 32 -6.05 18.29 -3.58
C LEU A 32 -5.57 18.05 -2.15
N GLN A 33 -6.19 18.60 -1.11
CA GLN A 33 -5.67 18.49 0.26
C GLN A 33 -5.81 17.09 0.85
N LEU A 34 -6.93 16.39 0.60
CA LEU A 34 -7.13 14.98 1.00
C LEU A 34 -6.29 14.03 0.16
N VAL A 35 -6.16 14.31 -1.14
CA VAL A 35 -5.24 13.60 -2.02
C VAL A 35 -3.82 13.82 -1.52
N TYR A 36 -3.41 15.05 -1.26
CA TYR A 36 -2.10 15.44 -0.74
C TYR A 36 -1.75 14.76 0.58
N LEU A 37 -2.71 14.61 1.50
CA LEU A 37 -2.49 13.87 2.74
C LEU A 37 -2.23 12.38 2.47
N HIS A 38 -3.03 11.74 1.60
CA HIS A 38 -2.76 10.37 1.15
C HIS A 38 -1.43 10.26 0.42
N LEU A 39 -1.08 11.26 -0.39
CA LEU A 39 0.18 11.30 -1.12
C LEU A 39 1.36 11.44 -0.16
N LEU A 40 1.29 12.31 0.86
CA LEU A 40 2.31 12.46 1.89
C LEU A 40 2.59 11.15 2.65
N ILE A 41 1.54 10.37 2.96
CA ILE A 41 1.68 9.06 3.59
C ILE A 41 2.39 8.07 2.65
N GLY A 42 2.11 8.16 1.34
CA GLY A 42 2.72 7.33 0.30
C GLY A 42 4.12 7.80 -0.15
N LYS A 43 4.47 9.09 -0.01
CA LYS A 43 5.75 9.66 -0.47
C LYS A 43 6.99 8.88 -0.04
N PRO A 44 7.09 8.36 1.20
CA PRO A 44 8.21 7.53 1.58
C PRO A 44 8.39 6.31 0.65
N ALA A 45 7.30 5.73 0.12
CA ALA A 45 7.33 4.62 -0.85
C ALA A 45 8.00 4.98 -2.18
N MET A 46 8.11 6.25 -2.53
CA MET A 46 8.75 6.67 -3.78
C MET A 46 10.29 6.64 -3.73
N SER A 47 10.90 6.58 -2.54
CA SER A 47 12.32 6.93 -2.36
C SER A 47 13.34 5.87 -2.82
N LYS A 48 12.93 4.79 -3.47
CA LYS A 48 13.84 3.67 -3.80
C LYS A 48 13.81 3.17 -5.24
N ALA A 49 12.98 3.73 -6.11
CA ALA A 49 12.65 3.05 -7.35
C ALA A 49 12.72 3.96 -8.58
N GLU A 50 13.75 3.77 -9.40
CA GLU A 50 13.67 3.90 -10.87
C GLU A 50 12.78 2.77 -11.47
N ALA A 51 11.81 2.27 -10.71
CA ALA A 51 10.95 1.16 -11.09
C ALA A 51 9.62 1.69 -11.60
N ASP A 52 9.03 0.95 -12.54
CA ASP A 52 7.74 1.24 -13.14
C ASP A 52 6.60 1.33 -12.09
N PHE A 53 5.53 2.07 -12.43
CA PHE A 53 4.40 2.33 -11.55
C PHE A 53 3.80 1.05 -10.96
N ASP A 54 3.67 0.00 -11.78
CA ASP A 54 3.06 -1.24 -11.35
C ASP A 54 3.98 -2.01 -10.39
N GLN A 55 5.29 -1.92 -10.57
CA GLN A 55 6.27 -2.51 -9.64
C GLN A 55 6.25 -1.81 -8.27
N GLN A 56 6.08 -0.48 -8.24
CA GLN A 56 5.95 0.27 -6.98
C GLN A 56 4.64 -0.04 -6.25
N CYS A 57 3.53 -0.18 -7.00
CA CYS A 57 2.24 -0.55 -6.40
C CYS A 57 2.26 -1.98 -5.88
N ARG A 58 2.93 -2.90 -6.57
CA ARG A 58 3.01 -4.31 -6.20
C ARG A 58 3.82 -4.55 -4.94
N HIS A 59 5.02 -3.97 -4.85
CA HIS A 59 5.96 -4.30 -3.78
C HIS A 59 6.05 -3.21 -2.71
N GLU A 60 6.31 -1.97 -3.09
CA GLU A 60 6.77 -0.95 -2.14
C GLU A 60 5.63 -0.34 -1.32
N THR A 61 4.48 -0.08 -1.96
CA THR A 61 3.30 0.49 -1.29
C THR A 61 2.64 -0.52 -0.35
N VAL A 62 2.48 -1.76 -0.83
CA VAL A 62 1.88 -2.86 -0.06
C VAL A 62 2.78 -3.18 1.13
N ARG A 63 4.09 -3.34 0.92
CA ARG A 63 5.07 -3.58 2.00
C ARG A 63 5.08 -2.47 3.04
N ARG A 64 5.00 -1.20 2.65
CA ARG A 64 4.92 -0.09 3.62
C ARG A 64 3.63 -0.11 4.42
N SER A 65 2.51 -0.39 3.77
CA SER A 65 1.22 -0.54 4.44
C SER A 65 1.28 -1.67 5.48
N LEU A 66 1.88 -2.81 5.12
CA LEU A 66 2.12 -3.92 6.05
C LEU A 66 2.97 -3.52 7.24
N MET A 67 4.09 -2.81 7.03
CA MET A 67 4.96 -2.35 8.13
C MET A 67 4.27 -1.35 9.06
N ASN A 68 3.27 -0.62 8.56
CA ASN A 68 2.48 0.30 9.37
C ASN A 68 1.40 -0.42 10.21
N LEU A 69 0.95 -1.61 9.82
CA LEU A 69 -0.12 -2.32 10.55
C LEU A 69 0.27 -2.69 11.99
N PRO A 70 1.48 -3.20 12.29
CA PRO A 70 1.93 -3.43 13.66
C PRO A 70 2.06 -2.16 14.50
N THR A 71 2.02 -0.96 13.91
CA THR A 71 2.02 0.30 14.69
C THR A 71 0.70 0.54 15.42
N TYR A 72 -0.37 -0.17 15.03
CA TYR A 72 -1.64 -0.14 15.74
C TYR A 72 -1.63 -1.17 16.88
N PRO A 73 -1.74 -0.75 18.17
CA PRO A 73 -1.56 -1.64 19.31
C PRO A 73 -2.49 -2.87 19.32
N TRP A 74 -3.71 -2.75 18.79
CA TRP A 74 -4.67 -3.85 18.72
C TRP A 74 -4.29 -4.90 17.66
N ILE A 75 -3.58 -4.50 16.60
CA ILE A 75 -3.08 -5.41 15.56
C ILE A 75 -1.85 -6.13 16.11
N GLU A 76 -0.91 -5.40 16.71
CA GLU A 76 0.30 -5.96 17.31
C GLU A 76 -0.03 -7.05 18.35
N GLY A 77 -0.96 -6.77 19.27
CA GLY A 77 -1.37 -7.73 20.28
C GLY A 77 -2.01 -9.00 19.69
N ARG A 78 -2.78 -8.86 18.60
CA ARG A 78 -3.41 -10.00 17.94
C ARG A 78 -2.43 -10.82 17.09
N LEU A 79 -1.45 -10.18 16.46
CA LEU A 79 -0.35 -10.86 15.77
C LEU A 79 0.48 -11.71 16.75
N LYS A 80 0.88 -11.12 17.88
CA LYS A 80 1.63 -11.82 18.94
C LYS A 80 0.87 -13.02 19.51
N ASN A 81 -0.46 -12.90 19.63
CA ASN A 81 -1.33 -13.97 20.11
C ASN A 81 -1.75 -14.96 19.01
N GLN A 82 -1.19 -14.87 17.80
CA GLN A 82 -1.55 -15.70 16.64
C GLN A 82 -3.05 -15.73 16.32
N ALA A 83 -3.77 -14.67 16.70
CA ALA A 83 -5.22 -14.54 16.52
C ALA A 83 -5.59 -13.97 15.14
N ILE A 84 -4.65 -13.27 14.50
CA ILE A 84 -4.75 -12.77 13.12
C ILE A 84 -3.47 -13.09 12.36
N SER A 85 -3.58 -13.34 11.06
CA SER A 85 -2.45 -13.38 10.13
C SER A 85 -2.60 -12.25 9.12
N ILE A 86 -1.48 -11.69 8.69
CA ILE A 86 -1.47 -10.63 7.68
C ILE A 86 -0.78 -11.19 6.43
N ASP A 87 -1.52 -11.15 5.34
CA ASP A 87 -1.04 -11.54 4.02
C ASP A 87 -0.96 -10.28 3.13
N ASP A 88 -0.03 -10.28 2.20
CA ASP A 88 0.01 -9.34 1.10
C ASP A 88 -0.61 -9.93 -0.15
N GLY A 89 -1.12 -9.04 -1.00
CA GLY A 89 -1.70 -9.45 -2.28
C GLY A 89 -1.51 -8.43 -3.38
N TYR A 90 -1.66 -8.91 -4.61
CA TYR A 90 -1.67 -8.08 -5.80
C TYR A 90 -2.69 -8.60 -6.81
N TYR A 91 -3.61 -7.73 -7.20
CA TYR A 91 -4.64 -8.05 -8.18
C TYR A 91 -4.33 -7.43 -9.54
N HIS A 92 -4.20 -8.27 -10.57
CA HIS A 92 -4.01 -7.84 -11.95
C HIS A 92 -5.30 -8.07 -12.76
N PHE A 93 -6.16 -7.04 -12.82
CA PHE A 93 -7.49 -7.18 -13.43
C PHE A 93 -7.49 -7.36 -14.95
N VAL A 94 -6.39 -7.01 -15.65
CA VAL A 94 -6.26 -7.24 -17.10
C VAL A 94 -6.06 -8.72 -17.39
N ASP A 95 -5.29 -9.40 -16.54
CA ASP A 95 -4.97 -10.82 -16.69
C ASP A 95 -5.87 -11.71 -15.80
N CYS A 96 -6.77 -11.09 -15.02
CA CYS A 96 -7.62 -11.73 -14.03
C CYS A 96 -6.83 -12.61 -13.03
N THR A 97 -5.61 -12.21 -12.67
CA THR A 97 -4.78 -12.94 -11.71
C THR A 97 -4.77 -12.26 -10.34
N PHE A 98 -4.71 -13.08 -9.29
CA PHE A 98 -4.50 -12.63 -7.93
C PHE A 98 -3.32 -13.37 -7.33
N GLU A 99 -2.28 -12.62 -6.98
CA GLU A 99 -1.12 -13.15 -6.28
C GLU A 99 -1.24 -12.82 -4.80
N LYS A 100 -0.91 -13.79 -3.96
CA LYS A 100 -0.94 -13.67 -2.50
C LYS A 100 0.38 -14.17 -1.96
N TRP A 101 0.98 -13.40 -1.06
CA TRP A 101 2.12 -13.84 -0.28
C TRP A 101 1.74 -13.80 1.19
N SER A 102 2.40 -14.63 1.97
CA SER A 102 2.26 -14.64 3.41
C SER A 102 3.58 -14.16 3.98
N LEU A 103 3.51 -13.19 4.89
CA LEU A 103 4.64 -12.84 5.74
C LEU A 103 4.78 -13.95 6.78
N ASP A 104 5.66 -14.92 6.48
CA ASP A 104 6.11 -15.91 7.47
C ASP A 104 6.82 -15.24 8.66
#